data_AF-A0A8H4R4Q6-F1
#
_entry.id   AF-A0A8H4R4Q6-F1
#
_cell.length_a   1.000
_cell.length_b   1.000
_cell.length_c   1.000
_cell.angle_alpha   90.00
_cell.angle_beta   90.00
_cell.angle_gamma   90.00
#
_symmetry.space_group_name_H-M   'P 1'
#
loop_
_entity.id
_entity.type
_entity.pdbx_description
1 polymer ?
#
loop_
_entity_poly.entity_id
_entity_poly.type
_entity_poly.pdbx_seq_one_letter_code
_entity_poly.pdbx_strand_id
1 'polypeptide(L)'
;MPNHSRHVGQALKFLPENTNPPIPWHRVIGSSGTISSRGPGTDGARRQRDALEAEGVEITERSTGEFRVDLGQYGWFPSVAEFRAEHEQELAGDA
;
A
#
# COMPACT_ATOMS: atom_id res chain seq x y z
N MET A 1 11.33 -18.26 -0.41
CA MET A 1 10.63 -17.17 0.29
C MET A 1 11.01 -15.86 -0.39
N PRO A 2 10.06 -15.02 -0.86
CA PRO A 2 10.41 -13.72 -1.38
C PRO A 2 10.80 -12.80 -0.21
N ASN A 3 12.10 -12.51 -0.06
CA ASN A 3 12.68 -11.87 1.14
C ASN A 3 12.85 -10.33 1.03
N HIS A 4 12.07 -9.66 0.17
CA HIS A 4 12.39 -8.29 -0.26
C HIS A 4 11.44 -7.20 0.27
N SER A 5 10.66 -7.46 1.33
CA SER A 5 9.75 -6.47 1.94
C SER A 5 10.45 -5.16 2.35
N ARG A 6 11.67 -5.27 2.89
CA ARG A 6 12.52 -4.10 3.22
C ARG A 6 12.93 -3.31 1.99
N HIS A 7 13.23 -3.98 0.88
CA HIS A 7 13.62 -3.33 -0.38
C HIS A 7 12.46 -2.55 -1.00
N VAL A 8 11.23 -3.08 -0.93
CA VAL A 8 10.03 -2.35 -1.34
C VAL A 8 9.87 -1.06 -0.53
N GLY A 9 10.00 -1.16 0.79
CA GLY A 9 9.95 0.02 1.67
C GLY A 9 10.99 1.08 1.30
N GLN A 10 12.20 0.65 0.92
CA GLN A 10 13.28 1.54 0.51
C GLN A 10 13.03 2.16 -0.87
N ALA A 11 12.51 1.40 -1.84
CA ALA A 11 12.16 1.90 -3.17
C ALA A 11 11.10 3.01 -3.07
N LEU A 12 10.06 2.80 -2.26
CA LEU A 12 9.01 3.80 -2.04
C LEU A 12 9.52 5.08 -1.38
N LYS A 13 10.57 4.98 -0.55
CA LYS A 13 11.17 6.15 0.13
C LYS A 13 11.89 7.08 -0.86
N PHE A 14 12.40 6.56 -1.97
CA PHE A 14 13.17 7.31 -2.96
C PHE A 14 12.40 7.58 -4.25
N LEU A 15 11.08 7.50 -4.21
CA LEU A 15 10.26 7.86 -5.37
C LEU A 15 10.49 9.33 -5.74
N PRO A 16 10.75 9.64 -7.02
CA PRO A 16 10.80 11.02 -7.49
C PRO A 16 9.44 11.69 -7.32
N GLU A 17 9.42 12.92 -6.80
CA GLU A 17 8.19 13.70 -6.60
C GLU A 17 7.45 13.97 -7.91
N ASN A 18 8.17 14.01 -9.04
CA ASN A 18 7.65 14.27 -10.38
C ASN A 18 7.37 13.00 -11.19
N THR A 19 7.21 11.83 -10.55
CA THR A 19 6.85 10.60 -11.25
C THR A 19 5.48 10.76 -11.92
N ASN A 20 5.39 10.44 -13.21
CA ASN A 20 4.17 10.54 -14.01
C ASN A 20 3.86 9.21 -14.71
N PRO A 21 2.72 8.54 -14.43
CA PRO A 21 1.69 8.95 -13.47
C PRO A 21 2.17 8.87 -12.01
N PRO A 22 1.57 9.64 -11.08
CA PRO A 22 1.90 9.56 -9.66
C PRO A 22 1.74 8.13 -9.11
N ILE A 23 2.73 7.66 -8.37
CA ILE A 23 2.71 6.33 -7.75
C ILE A 23 1.97 6.42 -6.40
N PRO A 24 0.91 5.63 -6.15
CA PRO A 24 0.11 5.68 -4.93
C PRO A 24 0.81 4.97 -3.76
N TRP A 25 1.97 5.49 -3.34
CA TRP A 25 2.82 4.92 -2.30
C TRP A 25 2.10 4.77 -0.96
N HIS A 26 1.09 5.61 -0.68
CA HIS A 26 0.31 5.61 0.55
C HIS A 26 -0.57 4.37 0.70
N ARG A 27 -0.86 3.65 -0.38
CA ARG A 27 -1.61 2.38 -0.33
C ARG A 27 -0.78 1.19 0.16
N VAL A 28 0.55 1.33 0.25
CA VAL A 28 1.43 0.26 0.73
C VAL A 28 1.67 0.38 2.24
N ILE A 29 1.07 -0.53 2.99
CA ILE A 29 1.14 -0.59 4.47
C ILE A 29 1.78 -1.90 4.96
N GLY A 30 2.14 -1.94 6.25
CA GLY A 30 2.73 -3.13 6.86
C GLY A 30 1.75 -4.30 6.86
N SER A 31 2.27 -5.54 6.80
CA SER A 31 1.44 -6.77 6.78
C SER A 31 0.57 -6.96 8.02
N SER A 32 0.86 -6.25 9.12
CA SER A 32 0.02 -6.20 10.32
C SER A 32 -1.18 -5.25 10.20
N GLY A 33 -1.32 -4.53 9.07
CA GLY A 33 -2.26 -3.42 8.90
C GLY A 33 -1.77 -2.11 9.52
N THR A 34 -0.55 -2.05 10.04
CA THR A 34 0.00 -0.85 10.69
C THR A 34 0.63 0.10 9.66
N ILE A 35 0.31 1.39 9.78
CA ILE A 35 1.01 2.44 9.04
C ILE A 35 2.37 2.66 9.71
N SER A 36 3.43 2.27 9.01
CA SER A 36 4.78 2.28 9.57
C SER A 36 5.32 3.71 9.67
N SER A 37 5.75 4.11 10.87
CA SER A 37 6.59 5.30 11.04
C SER A 37 7.96 5.04 10.41
N ARG A 38 8.40 5.90 9.48
CA ARG A 38 9.66 5.72 8.72
C ARG A 38 10.85 6.41 9.37
N GLY A 39 10.82 6.58 10.70
CA GLY A 39 11.92 7.08 11.53
C GLY A 39 11.52 8.22 12.47
N PRO A 40 12.32 8.52 13.51
CA PRO A 40 12.06 9.61 14.45
C PRO A 40 11.98 10.97 13.73
N GLY A 41 11.01 11.80 14.10
CA GLY A 41 10.85 13.15 13.53
C GLY A 41 10.34 13.19 12.08
N THR A 42 9.82 12.07 11.56
CA THR A 42 9.24 12.05 10.21
C THR A 42 7.71 12.15 10.24
N ASP A 43 7.15 13.02 9.40
CA ASP A 43 5.69 13.16 9.22
C ASP A 43 5.10 12.10 8.25
N GLY A 44 5.87 11.06 7.93
CA GLY A 44 5.51 10.07 6.91
C GLY A 44 4.24 9.30 7.25
N ALA A 45 4.07 8.89 8.51
CA ALA A 45 2.90 8.15 8.96
C ALA A 45 1.62 9.02 8.92
N ARG A 46 1.71 10.30 9.32
CA ARG A 46 0.59 11.23 9.25
C ARG A 46 0.21 11.52 7.80
N ARG A 47 1.17 11.83 6.92
CA ARG A 47 0.89 12.01 5.49
C ARG A 47 0.24 10.80 4.84
N GLN A 48 0.66 9.59 5.23
CA GLN A 48 0.06 8.35 4.73
C GLN A 48 -1.37 8.18 5.25
N ARG A 49 -1.61 8.47 6.54
CA ARG A 49 -2.95 8.49 7.12
C ARG A 49 -3.87 9.44 6.35
N ASP A 50 -3.47 10.71 6.21
CA ASP A 50 -4.29 11.74 5.58
C ASP A 50 -4.65 11.35 4.13
N ALA A 51 -3.70 10.78 3.39
CA ALA A 51 -3.92 10.32 2.01
C ALA A 51 -4.88 9.11 1.92
N LEU A 52 -4.83 8.20 2.89
CA LEU A 52 -5.74 7.05 2.96
C LEU A 52 -7.15 7.49 3.38
N GLU A 53 -7.28 8.37 4.37
CA GLU A 53 -8.57 8.96 4.79
C GLU A 53 -9.22 9.74 3.63
N ALA A 54 -8.43 10.44 2.81
CA ALA A 54 -8.92 11.11 1.61
C ALA A 54 -9.48 10.15 0.54
N GLU A 55 -9.04 8.89 0.54
CA GLU A 55 -9.59 7.82 -0.31
C GLU A 55 -10.78 7.09 0.36
N GLY A 56 -11.19 7.50 1.56
CA GLY A 56 -12.28 6.86 2.31
C GLY A 56 -11.87 5.63 3.11
N VAL A 57 -10.57 5.41 3.34
CA VAL A 57 -10.09 4.32 4.18
C VAL A 57 -10.21 4.71 5.65
N GLU A 58 -10.95 3.90 6.42
CA GLU A 58 -11.06 4.08 7.86
C GLU A 58 -9.76 3.68 8.58
N ILE A 59 -9.27 4.58 9.45
CA ILE A 59 -8.06 4.38 10.23
C ILE A 59 -8.36 4.43 11.72
N THR A 60 -7.92 3.41 12.45
CA THR A 60 -7.97 3.39 13.91
C THR A 60 -6.62 3.78 14.51
N GLU A 61 -6.62 4.70 15.46
CA GLU A 61 -5.45 5.05 16.27
C GLU A 61 -5.44 4.24 17.58
N ARG A 62 -4.33 3.58 17.89
CA ARG A 62 -4.14 2.86 19.15
C ARG A 62 -3.62 3.78 20.24
N SER A 63 -3.77 3.37 21.51
CA SER A 63 -3.21 4.09 22.67
C SER A 63 -1.69 4.27 22.63
N THR A 64 -0.98 3.48 21.81
CA THR A 64 0.45 3.59 21.54
C THR A 64 0.81 4.69 20.52
N GLY A 65 -0.19 5.34 19.90
CA GLY A 65 -0.01 6.32 18.82
C GLY A 65 0.17 5.68 17.43
N GLU A 66 -0.05 4.37 17.30
CA GLU A 66 0.03 3.67 16.01
C GLU A 66 -1.29 3.74 15.24
N PHE A 67 -1.23 4.05 13.94
CA PHE A 67 -2.37 3.99 13.03
C PHE A 67 -2.51 2.60 12.41
N ARG A 68 -3.75 2.11 12.31
CA ARG A 68 -4.07 0.78 11.78
C ARG A 68 -5.24 0.84 10.80
N VAL A 69 -5.13 0.05 9.74
CA VAL A 69 -6.16 -0.21 8.73
C VAL A 69 -6.65 -1.65 8.89
N ASP A 70 -7.95 -1.87 8.71
CA ASP A 70 -8.49 -3.22 8.59
C ASP A 70 -8.21 -3.78 7.18
N LEU A 71 -7.23 -4.69 7.11
CA LEU A 71 -6.88 -5.36 5.85
C LEU A 71 -7.98 -6.30 5.35
N GLY A 72 -8.89 -6.77 6.20
CA GLY A 72 -10.04 -7.56 5.74
C GLY A 72 -11.00 -6.75 4.89
N GLN A 73 -11.11 -5.46 5.17
CA GLN A 73 -12.00 -4.53 4.45
C GLN A 73 -11.29 -3.84 3.27
N TYR A 74 -10.04 -3.40 3.46
CA TYR A 74 -9.33 -2.55 2.49
C TYR A 74 -8.14 -3.24 1.81
N GLY A 75 -7.79 -4.46 2.22
CA GLY A 75 -6.64 -5.17 1.67
C GLY A 75 -6.89 -5.69 0.27
N TRP A 76 -5.87 -5.56 -0.59
CA TRP A 76 -5.89 -6.12 -1.93
C TRP A 76 -5.20 -7.49 -1.93
N PHE A 77 -5.99 -8.55 -2.01
CA PHE A 77 -5.54 -9.94 -1.98
C PHE A 77 -6.14 -10.76 -3.14
N PRO A 78 -5.82 -10.42 -4.40
CA PRO A 78 -6.28 -11.21 -5.54
C PRO A 78 -5.71 -12.62 -5.47
N SER A 79 -6.51 -13.62 -5.82
CA SER A 79 -6.01 -14.97 -5.97
C SER A 79 -5.13 -15.06 -7.22
N VAL A 80 -4.12 -15.94 -7.16
CA VAL A 80 -3.25 -16.21 -8.32
C VAL A 80 -4.05 -16.78 -9.50
N ALA A 81 -5.17 -17.47 -9.22
CA ALA A 81 -6.06 -17.98 -10.25
C ALA A 81 -6.83 -16.86 -10.94
N GLU A 82 -7.39 -15.91 -10.18
CA GLU A 82 -8.05 -14.71 -10.72
C GLU A 82 -7.08 -13.91 -11.59
N PHE A 83 -5.86 -13.66 -11.09
CA PHE A 83 -4.87 -12.90 -11.84
C PHE A 83 -4.45 -13.57 -13.17
N ARG A 84 -4.39 -14.91 -13.20
CA ARG A 84 -4.07 -15.66 -14.44
C ARG A 84 -5.24 -15.67 -15.41
N ALA A 85 -6.46 -15.85 -14.92
CA ALA A 85 -7.67 -15.90 -15.75
C ALA A 85 -7.99 -14.55 -16.41
N GLU A 86 -7.71 -13.44 -15.72
CA GLU A 86 -7.84 -12.08 -16.27
C GLU A 86 -6.84 -11.85 -17.43
N HIS A 87 -5.59 -12.27 -17.25
CA HIS A 87 -4.54 -12.11 -18.27
C HIS A 87 -4.78 -12.95 -19.54
N GLU A 88 -5.36 -14.16 -19.41
CA GLU A 88 -5.69 -15.02 -20.55
C GLU A 88 -6.88 -14.47 -21.36
N GLN A 89 -7.85 -13.82 -20.70
CA GLN A 89 -9.00 -13.17 -21.37
C GLN A 89 -8.59 -11.91 -22.13
N GLU A 90 -7.62 -11.15 -21.64
CA GLU A 90 -7.10 -9.95 -22.30
C GLU A 90 -6.32 -10.30 -23.60
N LEU A 91 -5.64 -11.46 -23.63
CA LEU A 91 -4.95 -11.98 -24.82
C LEU A 91 -5.90 -12.64 -25.83
N ALA A 92 -7.05 -13.14 -25.40
CA ALA A 92 -8.05 -13.76 -26.26
C ALA A 92 -9.07 -12.77 -26.86
N GLY A 93 -9.16 -11.55 -26.32
CA GLY A 93 -10.09 -10.51 -26.76
C GLY A 93 -9.60 -9.60 -27.89
N ASP A 94 -8.34 -9.77 -28.34
CA ASP A 94 -7.71 -9.01 -29.44
C ASP A 94 -7.59 -9.84 -30.73
N ALA A 95 -8.36 -10.92 -30.86
CA ALA A 95 -8.46 -11.80 -32.03
C ALA A 95 -9.89 -11.86 -32.58
#